data_AF-A0A182QQF8-F1
#
_entry.id   AF-A0A182QQF8-F1
#
_cell.length_a   1.000
_cell.length_b   1.000
_cell.length_c   1.000
_cell.angle_alpha   90.00
_cell.angle_beta   90.00
_cell.angle_gamma   90.00
#
_symmetry.space_group_name_H-M   'P 1'
#
loop_
_entity.id
_entity.type
_entity.pdbx_description
1 polymer ?
#
loop_
_entity_poly.entity_id
_entity_poly.type
_entity_poly.pdbx_seq_one_letter_code
_entity_poly.pdbx_strand_id
1 'polypeptide(L)'
;MSDEEVIKRRLQIDGDGTGDDRRLNDLLKTFIKWCNSNDAPDNSQPIHDRLLAQLAQCEFDMKKSDFYASVMQQELINYATISETIESGIETAKAQIVQSKQNLVLAKKIRKNRMEYDMLAKTINQQPDRKNTVQELETLKQNLDQLKENRADLERKLETKKKDFSVLMRSIAELQDKLDPTMSVTGVNACDDESMEVTPAPVNDEKMSCDDPLVLEEEDDAASSDNDEVILSSPEKPS
;
A
#
# COMPACT_ATOMS: atom_id res chain seq x y z
N MET A 1 -51.98 22.67 18.62
CA MET A 1 -51.75 22.97 17.20
C MET A 1 -50.25 23.05 17.03
N SER A 2 -49.70 22.24 16.14
CA SER A 2 -48.26 22.25 15.85
C SER A 2 -47.90 23.56 15.12
N ASP A 3 -46.69 24.09 15.34
CA ASP A 3 -46.22 25.32 14.66
C ASP A 3 -46.30 25.19 13.13
N GLU A 4 -46.05 24.01 12.58
CA GLU A 4 -46.22 23.73 11.16
C GLU A 4 -47.67 23.91 10.69
N GLU A 5 -48.66 23.56 11.51
CA GLU A 5 -50.08 23.73 11.15
C GLU A 5 -50.49 25.20 11.16
N VAL A 6 -49.90 26.00 12.05
CA VAL A 6 -50.12 27.46 12.13
C VAL A 6 -49.47 28.15 10.93
N ILE A 7 -48.23 27.78 10.60
CA ILE A 7 -47.51 28.28 9.43
C ILE A 7 -48.26 27.91 8.16
N LYS A 8 -48.70 26.65 8.02
CA LYS A 8 -49.45 26.17 6.86
C LYS A 8 -50.78 26.91 6.69
N ARG A 9 -51.55 27.12 7.76
CA ARG A 9 -52.79 27.93 7.69
C ARG A 9 -52.52 29.38 7.31
N ARG A 10 -51.47 29.99 7.86
CA ARG A 10 -51.14 31.39 7.55
C ARG A 10 -50.68 31.55 6.11
N LEU A 11 -49.86 30.62 5.61
CA LEU A 11 -49.48 30.54 4.21
C LEU A 11 -50.68 30.31 3.28
N GLN A 12 -51.67 29.51 3.71
CA GLN A 12 -52.91 29.30 2.96
C GLN A 12 -53.79 30.55 2.93
N ILE A 13 -53.88 31.30 4.02
CA ILE A 13 -54.67 32.54 4.10
C ILE A 13 -54.01 33.67 3.27
N ASP A 14 -52.68 33.79 3.31
CA ASP A 14 -51.94 34.78 2.53
C ASP A 14 -51.73 34.33 1.06
N GLY A 15 -51.71 33.03 0.80
CA GLY A 15 -51.55 32.43 -0.53
C GLY A 15 -52.82 32.40 -1.39
N ASP A 16 -54.01 32.56 -0.79
CA ASP A 16 -55.29 32.61 -1.51
C ASP A 16 -55.63 34.01 -2.05
N GLY A 17 -54.64 34.92 -2.11
CA GLY A 17 -54.82 36.28 -2.63
C GLY A 17 -55.74 37.17 -1.77
N THR A 18 -56.19 36.68 -0.62
CA THR A 18 -57.17 37.33 0.26
C THR A 18 -56.74 38.70 0.78
N GLY A 19 -55.43 39.00 0.78
CA GLY A 19 -54.88 40.31 1.13
C GLY A 19 -55.10 41.36 0.03
N ASP A 20 -54.74 41.01 -1.21
CA ASP A 20 -54.81 41.93 -2.35
C ASP A 20 -56.24 42.03 -2.89
N ASP A 21 -56.98 40.92 -2.95
CA ASP A 21 -58.41 40.94 -3.31
C ASP A 21 -59.23 41.78 -2.33
N ARG A 22 -58.93 41.68 -1.02
CA ARG A 22 -59.55 42.54 -0.01
C ARG A 22 -59.20 44.01 -0.20
N ARG A 23 -57.94 44.34 -0.50
CA ARG A 23 -57.50 45.73 -0.79
C ARG A 23 -58.21 46.30 -2.01
N LEU A 24 -58.31 45.53 -3.09
CA LEU A 24 -59.03 45.90 -4.32
C LEU A 24 -60.54 46.06 -4.05
N ASN A 25 -61.12 45.18 -3.26
CA ASN A 25 -62.53 45.24 -2.88
C ASN A 25 -62.83 46.49 -2.02
N ASP A 26 -61.92 46.84 -1.09
CA ASP A 26 -62.02 48.04 -0.26
C ASP A 26 -61.82 49.33 -1.07
N LEU A 27 -60.92 49.33 -2.06
CA LEU A 27 -60.76 50.42 -3.04
C LEU A 27 -62.06 50.60 -3.85
N LEU A 28 -62.64 49.51 -4.37
CA LEU A 28 -63.89 49.53 -5.13
C LEU A 28 -65.06 50.07 -4.30
N LYS A 29 -65.20 49.62 -3.04
CA LYS A 29 -66.22 50.15 -2.12
C LYS A 29 -66.04 51.63 -1.84
N THR A 30 -64.80 52.09 -1.68
CA THR A 30 -64.47 53.50 -1.43
C THR A 30 -64.77 54.35 -2.67
N PHE A 31 -64.49 53.83 -3.85
CA PHE A 31 -64.79 54.47 -5.14
C PHE A 31 -66.30 54.60 -5.37
N ILE A 32 -67.07 53.53 -5.16
CA ILE A 32 -68.54 53.56 -5.28
C ILE A 32 -69.15 54.55 -4.27
N LYS A 33 -68.62 54.62 -3.05
CA LYS A 33 -69.07 55.60 -2.05
C LYS A 33 -68.78 57.04 -2.49
N TRP A 34 -67.60 57.29 -3.06
CA TRP A 34 -67.21 58.59 -3.58
C TRP A 34 -68.07 59.04 -4.78
N CYS A 35 -68.42 58.13 -5.69
CA CYS A 35 -69.31 58.42 -6.82
C CYS A 35 -70.75 58.74 -6.41
N ASN A 36 -71.21 58.21 -5.27
CA ASN A 36 -72.60 58.36 -4.79
C ASN A 36 -72.76 59.46 -3.72
N SER A 37 -71.68 60.14 -3.32
CA SER A 37 -71.76 61.27 -2.38
C SER A 37 -72.31 62.52 -3.08
N ASN A 38 -73.60 62.83 -2.87
CA ASN A 38 -74.19 64.13 -3.22
C ASN A 38 -73.75 65.21 -2.22
N ASP A 39 -72.93 66.15 -2.70
CA ASP A 39 -72.68 67.50 -2.18
C ASP A 39 -72.10 67.68 -0.76
N ALA A 40 -70.77 67.78 -0.70
CA ALA A 40 -70.04 68.93 -0.13
C ALA A 40 -68.60 68.91 -0.68
N PRO A 41 -68.10 70.00 -1.30
CA PRO A 41 -66.77 70.04 -1.92
C PRO A 41 -65.62 69.74 -0.94
N ASP A 42 -65.86 69.97 0.36
CA ASP A 42 -64.87 69.83 1.44
C ASP A 42 -64.57 68.37 1.82
N ASN A 43 -65.53 67.45 1.59
CA ASN A 43 -65.36 66.02 1.91
C ASN A 43 -64.91 65.17 0.72
N SER A 44 -64.97 65.70 -0.51
CA SER A 44 -64.63 64.96 -1.73
C SER A 44 -63.11 64.81 -1.93
N GLN A 45 -62.35 65.88 -1.66
CA GLN A 45 -60.90 65.91 -1.80
C GLN A 45 -60.15 64.87 -0.93
N PRO A 46 -60.40 64.74 0.38
CA PRO A 46 -59.69 63.76 1.21
C PRO A 46 -60.02 62.30 0.85
N ILE A 47 -61.23 62.04 0.33
CA ILE A 47 -61.61 60.70 -0.15
C ILE A 47 -60.88 60.39 -1.47
N HIS A 48 -60.77 61.37 -2.37
CA HIS A 48 -60.00 61.25 -3.60
C HIS A 48 -58.50 61.00 -3.34
N ASP A 49 -57.89 61.75 -2.42
CA ASP A 49 -56.48 61.55 -2.06
C ASP A 49 -56.24 60.17 -1.42
N ARG A 50 -57.21 59.68 -0.64
CA ARG A 50 -57.22 58.32 -0.10
C ARG A 50 -57.34 57.25 -1.20
N LEU A 51 -58.16 57.47 -2.22
CA LEU A 51 -58.28 56.57 -3.37
C LEU A 51 -56.97 56.49 -4.14
N LEU A 52 -56.31 57.62 -4.39
CA LEU A 52 -54.99 57.66 -5.03
C LEU A 52 -53.93 56.92 -4.23
N ALA A 53 -53.91 57.10 -2.91
CA ALA A 53 -52.98 56.38 -2.04
C ALA A 53 -53.22 54.86 -2.05
N GLN A 54 -54.50 54.43 -2.03
CA GLN A 54 -54.86 53.01 -2.13
C GLN A 54 -54.51 52.41 -3.49
N LEU A 55 -54.69 53.16 -4.58
CA LEU A 55 -54.30 52.73 -5.93
C LEU A 55 -52.78 52.57 -6.04
N ALA A 56 -52.00 53.55 -5.56
CA ALA A 56 -50.55 53.48 -5.54
C ALA A 56 -50.02 52.27 -4.74
N GLN A 57 -50.70 51.93 -3.64
CA GLN A 57 -50.37 50.73 -2.85
C GLN A 57 -50.65 49.44 -3.65
N CYS A 58 -51.79 49.34 -4.33
CA CYS A 58 -52.11 48.18 -5.18
C CYS A 58 -51.11 48.01 -6.32
N GLU A 59 -50.71 49.12 -6.97
CA GLU A 59 -49.68 49.09 -8.02
C GLU A 59 -48.31 48.63 -7.49
N PHE A 60 -47.94 49.06 -6.28
CA PHE A 60 -46.71 48.63 -5.63
C PHE A 60 -46.75 47.14 -5.30
N ASP A 61 -47.85 46.65 -4.73
CA ASP A 61 -48.00 45.24 -4.37
C ASP A 61 -47.96 44.33 -5.61
N MET A 62 -48.57 44.77 -6.73
CA MET A 62 -48.48 44.08 -8.02
C MET A 62 -47.03 43.97 -8.51
N LYS A 63 -46.30 45.10 -8.57
CA LYS A 63 -44.88 45.10 -8.98
C LYS A 63 -44.00 44.26 -8.07
N LYS A 64 -44.29 44.25 -6.77
CA LYS A 64 -43.60 43.44 -5.77
C LYS A 64 -43.86 41.95 -6.02
N SER A 65 -45.09 41.55 -6.32
CA SER A 65 -45.44 40.18 -6.68
C SER A 65 -44.70 39.72 -7.94
N ASP A 66 -44.69 40.54 -9.00
CA ASP A 66 -43.97 40.24 -10.24
C ASP A 66 -42.46 40.07 -10.00
N PHE A 67 -41.87 40.97 -9.19
CA PHE A 67 -40.47 40.87 -8.80
C PHE A 67 -40.18 39.57 -8.04
N TYR A 68 -41.01 39.20 -7.07
CA TYR A 68 -40.82 37.93 -6.35
C TYR A 68 -40.97 36.71 -7.25
N ALA A 69 -41.89 36.73 -8.22
CA ALA A 69 -41.98 35.66 -9.20
C ALA A 69 -40.68 35.51 -10.01
N SER A 70 -40.08 36.62 -10.45
CA SER A 70 -38.79 36.63 -11.14
C SER A 70 -37.64 36.14 -10.24
N VAL A 71 -37.59 36.58 -8.98
CA VAL A 71 -36.56 36.15 -8.03
C VAL A 71 -36.70 34.65 -7.72
N MET A 72 -37.92 34.16 -7.50
CA MET A 72 -38.20 32.75 -7.26
C MET A 72 -37.73 31.86 -8.43
N GLN A 73 -37.94 32.31 -9.67
CA GLN A 73 -37.42 31.60 -10.85
C GLN A 73 -35.89 31.54 -10.84
N GLN A 74 -35.23 32.66 -10.51
CA GLN A 74 -33.77 32.70 -10.40
C GLN A 74 -33.24 31.80 -9.27
N GLU A 75 -33.92 31.80 -8.12
CA GLU A 75 -33.58 30.93 -6.99
C GLU A 75 -33.72 29.45 -7.37
N LEU A 76 -34.76 29.07 -8.10
CA LEU A 76 -34.94 27.70 -8.59
C LEU A 76 -33.77 27.26 -9.48
N ILE A 77 -33.33 28.12 -10.41
CA ILE A 77 -32.16 27.86 -11.25
C ILE A 77 -30.88 27.73 -10.41
N ASN A 78 -30.72 28.58 -9.39
CA ASN A 78 -29.58 28.52 -8.48
C ASN A 78 -29.57 27.20 -7.69
N TYR A 79 -30.71 26.77 -7.15
CA TYR A 79 -30.83 25.50 -6.46
C TYR A 79 -30.54 24.31 -7.36
N ALA A 80 -30.99 24.34 -8.62
CA ALA A 80 -30.64 23.31 -9.61
C ALA A 80 -29.12 23.24 -9.85
N THR A 81 -28.48 24.40 -10.04
CA THR A 81 -27.01 24.49 -10.21
C THR A 81 -26.25 23.95 -9.00
N ILE A 82 -26.71 24.30 -7.79
CA ILE A 82 -26.10 23.81 -6.55
C ILE A 82 -26.27 22.28 -6.44
N SER A 83 -27.44 21.75 -6.78
CA SER A 83 -27.70 20.30 -6.79
C SER A 83 -26.74 19.57 -7.73
N GLU A 84 -26.58 20.06 -8.96
CA GLU A 84 -25.66 19.48 -9.95
C GLU A 84 -24.20 19.54 -9.47
N THR A 85 -23.80 20.66 -8.84
CA THR A 85 -22.46 20.80 -8.27
C THR A 85 -22.22 19.79 -7.14
N ILE A 86 -23.21 19.57 -6.27
CA ILE A 86 -23.13 18.57 -5.20
C ILE A 86 -23.05 17.16 -5.79
N GLU A 87 -23.86 16.84 -6.80
CA GLU A 87 -23.85 15.53 -7.47
C GLU A 87 -22.49 15.24 -8.11
N SER A 88 -21.93 16.20 -8.85
CA SER A 88 -20.59 16.10 -9.44
C SER A 88 -19.49 15.95 -8.37
N GLY A 89 -19.62 16.68 -7.25
CA GLY A 89 -18.74 16.53 -6.09
C GLY A 89 -18.79 15.14 -5.48
N ILE A 90 -20.00 14.55 -5.36
CA ILE A 90 -20.20 13.18 -4.86
C ILE A 90 -19.57 12.16 -5.82
N GLU A 91 -19.74 12.30 -7.13
CA GLU A 91 -19.13 11.41 -8.11
C GLU A 91 -17.60 11.46 -8.06
N THR A 92 -17.05 12.68 -7.97
CA THR A 92 -15.60 12.89 -7.83
C THR A 92 -15.07 12.24 -6.55
N ALA A 93 -15.75 12.43 -5.41
CA ALA A 93 -15.38 11.82 -4.14
C ALA A 93 -15.44 10.28 -4.21
N LYS A 94 -16.48 9.71 -4.84
CA LYS A 94 -16.58 8.26 -5.08
C LYS A 94 -15.40 7.75 -5.90
N ALA A 95 -15.03 8.44 -6.98
CA ALA A 95 -13.89 8.08 -7.80
C ALA A 95 -12.57 8.12 -6.99
N GLN A 96 -12.36 9.16 -6.19
CA GLN A 96 -11.19 9.28 -5.31
C GLN A 96 -11.12 8.16 -4.26
N ILE A 97 -12.26 7.74 -3.71
CA ILE A 97 -12.32 6.59 -2.78
C ILE A 97 -11.88 5.30 -3.48
N VAL A 98 -12.37 5.05 -4.70
CA VAL A 98 -11.98 3.86 -5.47
C VAL A 98 -10.48 3.88 -5.76
N GLN A 99 -9.94 5.01 -6.20
CA GLN A 99 -8.51 5.18 -6.44
C GLN A 99 -7.68 4.98 -5.16
N SER A 100 -8.12 5.56 -4.03
CA SER A 100 -7.44 5.41 -2.74
C SER A 100 -7.43 3.97 -2.25
N LYS A 101 -8.52 3.22 -2.47
CA LYS A 101 -8.57 1.77 -2.17
C LYS A 101 -7.56 0.99 -3.01
N GLN A 102 -7.45 1.30 -4.30
CA GLN A 102 -6.45 0.65 -5.17
C GLN A 102 -5.02 0.96 -4.71
N ASN A 103 -4.74 2.23 -4.41
CA ASN A 103 -3.44 2.66 -3.88
C ASN A 103 -3.11 1.97 -2.55
N LEU A 104 -4.10 1.78 -1.67
CA LEU A 104 -3.91 1.07 -0.41
C LEU A 104 -3.50 -0.39 -0.64
N VAL A 105 -4.16 -1.09 -1.57
CA VAL A 105 -3.79 -2.48 -1.91
C VAL A 105 -2.37 -2.55 -2.46
N LEU A 106 -1.99 -1.63 -3.35
CA LEU A 106 -0.64 -1.54 -3.88
C LEU A 106 0.39 -1.25 -2.77
N ALA A 107 0.10 -0.30 -1.88
CA ALA A 107 0.97 0.03 -0.75
C ALA A 107 1.16 -1.17 0.19
N LYS A 108 0.10 -1.92 0.49
CA LYS A 108 0.18 -3.16 1.28
C LYS A 108 1.07 -4.20 0.59
N LYS A 109 0.94 -4.38 -0.73
CA LYS A 109 1.79 -5.29 -1.50
C LYS A 109 3.26 -4.87 -1.46
N ILE A 110 3.54 -3.58 -1.65
CA ILE A 110 4.90 -3.04 -1.57
C ILE A 110 5.49 -3.26 -0.17
N ARG A 111 4.71 -3.02 0.89
CA ARG A 111 5.14 -3.27 2.27
C ARG A 111 5.47 -4.74 2.50
N LYS A 112 4.61 -5.66 2.05
CA LYS A 112 4.87 -7.11 2.16
C LYS A 112 6.16 -7.50 1.44
N ASN A 113 6.32 -7.08 0.19
CA ASN A 113 7.54 -7.35 -0.58
C ASN A 113 8.79 -6.79 0.11
N ARG A 114 8.71 -5.58 0.69
CA ARG A 114 9.82 -4.99 1.44
C ARG A 114 10.18 -5.82 2.67
N MET A 115 9.20 -6.30 3.41
CA MET A 115 9.44 -7.17 4.57
C MET A 115 10.09 -8.51 4.16
N GLU A 116 9.65 -9.10 3.04
CA GLU A 116 10.27 -10.32 2.48
C GLU A 116 11.74 -10.07 2.08
N TYR A 117 12.02 -8.93 1.43
CA TYR A 117 13.41 -8.55 1.10
C TYR A 117 14.26 -8.32 2.35
N ASP A 118 13.72 -7.64 3.36
CA ASP A 118 14.44 -7.40 4.62
C ASP A 118 14.73 -8.71 5.37
N MET A 119 13.80 -9.66 5.36
CA MET A 119 14.00 -11.00 5.92
C MET A 119 15.10 -11.75 5.15
N LEU A 120 15.02 -11.80 3.82
CA LEU A 120 16.02 -12.47 3.00
C LEU A 120 17.41 -11.83 3.16
N ALA A 121 17.47 -10.49 3.23
CA ALA A 121 18.71 -9.77 3.47
C ALA A 121 19.32 -10.12 4.84
N LYS A 122 18.51 -10.25 5.90
CA LYS A 122 18.99 -10.73 7.21
C LYS A 122 19.58 -12.13 7.12
N THR A 123 18.91 -13.05 6.42
CA THR A 123 19.42 -14.42 6.23
C THR A 123 20.72 -14.43 5.41
N ILE A 124 20.81 -13.62 4.36
CA ILE A 124 22.04 -13.50 3.54
C ILE A 124 23.19 -12.93 4.38
N ASN A 125 22.93 -11.94 5.23
CA ASN A 125 23.96 -11.33 6.09
C ASN A 125 24.48 -12.26 7.20
N GLN A 126 23.76 -13.35 7.51
CA GLN A 126 24.28 -14.39 8.40
C GLN A 126 25.35 -15.26 7.73
N GLN A 127 25.37 -15.30 6.40
CA GLN A 127 26.37 -16.04 5.63
C GLN A 127 27.64 -15.20 5.44
N PRO A 128 28.82 -15.83 5.38
CA PRO A 128 30.07 -15.11 5.20
C PRO A 128 30.13 -14.41 3.83
N ASP A 129 30.90 -13.32 3.76
CA ASP A 129 31.04 -12.57 2.51
C ASP A 129 31.60 -13.46 1.40
N ARG A 130 30.95 -13.38 0.23
CA ARG A 130 31.29 -14.16 -0.95
C ARG A 130 32.72 -13.90 -1.41
N LYS A 131 33.20 -12.67 -1.30
CA LYS A 131 34.57 -12.33 -1.73
C LYS A 131 35.61 -13.02 -0.87
N ASN A 132 35.41 -13.00 0.45
CA ASN A 132 36.34 -13.61 1.40
C ASN A 132 36.36 -15.14 1.25
N THR A 133 35.19 -15.77 1.16
CA THR A 133 35.09 -17.23 0.95
C THR A 133 35.72 -17.69 -0.37
N VAL A 134 35.62 -16.90 -1.44
CA VAL A 134 36.29 -17.20 -2.72
C VAL A 134 37.82 -17.11 -2.58
N GLN A 135 38.34 -16.09 -1.89
CA GLN A 135 39.79 -15.97 -1.63
C GLN A 135 40.31 -17.12 -0.77
N GLU A 136 39.60 -17.49 0.30
CA GLU A 136 39.95 -18.65 1.13
C GLU A 136 39.94 -19.95 0.32
N LEU A 137 38.97 -20.14 -0.57
CA LEU A 137 38.94 -21.29 -1.49
C LEU A 137 40.14 -21.32 -2.43
N GLU A 138 40.54 -20.18 -2.98
CA GLU A 138 41.67 -20.06 -3.89
C GLU A 138 43.00 -20.37 -3.18
N THR A 139 43.21 -19.81 -1.98
CA THR A 139 44.39 -20.11 -1.16
C THR A 139 44.43 -21.57 -0.73
N LEU A 140 43.30 -22.15 -0.34
CA LEU A 140 43.21 -23.56 0.03
C LEU A 140 43.52 -24.49 -1.15
N LYS A 141 43.06 -24.14 -2.37
CA LYS A 141 43.42 -24.86 -3.60
C LYS A 141 44.93 -24.80 -3.87
N GLN A 142 45.53 -23.62 -3.77
CA GLN A 142 46.98 -23.48 -3.95
C GLN A 142 47.77 -24.33 -2.94
N ASN A 143 47.37 -24.32 -1.67
CA ASN A 143 47.99 -25.14 -0.63
C ASN A 143 47.82 -26.64 -0.91
N LEU A 144 46.65 -27.06 -1.39
CA LEU A 144 46.37 -28.45 -1.74
C LEU A 144 47.22 -28.92 -2.93
N ASP A 145 47.42 -28.07 -3.93
CA ASP A 145 48.27 -28.37 -5.07
C ASP A 145 49.76 -28.46 -4.66
N GLN A 146 50.23 -27.55 -3.80
CA GLN A 146 51.58 -27.64 -3.21
C GLN A 146 51.79 -28.91 -2.39
N LEU A 147 50.80 -29.33 -1.59
CA LEU A 147 50.86 -30.56 -0.81
C LEU A 147 50.90 -31.81 -1.70
N LYS A 148 50.15 -31.81 -2.81
CA LYS A 148 50.21 -32.89 -3.80
C LYS A 148 51.57 -32.99 -4.47
N GLU A 149 52.15 -31.85 -4.84
CA GLU A 149 53.50 -31.80 -5.42
C GLU A 149 54.54 -32.32 -4.43
N ASN A 150 54.52 -31.82 -3.19
CA ASN A 150 55.40 -32.29 -2.12
C ASN A 150 55.25 -33.78 -1.83
N ARG A 151 54.01 -34.30 -1.83
CA ARG A 151 53.76 -35.74 -1.70
C ARG A 151 54.38 -36.51 -2.86
N ALA A 152 54.17 -36.08 -4.10
CA ALA A 152 54.75 -36.74 -5.28
C ALA A 152 56.29 -36.75 -5.23
N ASP A 153 56.90 -35.65 -4.77
CA ASP A 153 58.34 -35.55 -4.59
C ASP A 153 58.88 -36.50 -3.51
N LEU A 154 58.19 -36.60 -2.37
CA LEU A 154 58.54 -37.54 -1.31
C LEU A 154 58.38 -38.99 -1.77
N GLU A 155 57.31 -39.31 -2.49
CA GLU A 155 57.06 -40.62 -3.08
C GLU A 155 58.21 -41.02 -4.03
N ARG A 156 58.65 -40.08 -4.89
CA ARG A 156 59.80 -40.28 -5.78
C ARG A 156 61.11 -40.49 -5.01
N LYS A 157 61.35 -39.73 -3.94
CA LYS A 157 62.54 -39.91 -3.08
C LYS A 157 62.52 -41.27 -2.39
N LEU A 158 61.37 -41.68 -1.86
CA LEU A 158 61.16 -42.97 -1.22
C LEU A 158 61.43 -44.11 -2.22
N GLU A 159 60.88 -44.01 -3.42
CA GLU A 159 61.09 -45.00 -4.49
C GLU A 159 62.57 -45.09 -4.91
N THR A 160 63.27 -43.97 -4.95
CA THR A 160 64.72 -43.95 -5.20
C THR A 160 65.46 -44.69 -4.08
N LYS A 161 65.10 -44.45 -2.81
CA LYS A 161 65.70 -45.17 -1.68
C LYS A 161 65.36 -46.65 -1.65
N LYS A 162 64.15 -47.06 -2.03
CA LYS A 162 63.80 -48.47 -2.24
C LYS A 162 64.70 -49.13 -3.29
N LYS A 163 64.96 -48.45 -4.40
CA LYS A 163 65.89 -48.92 -5.44
C LYS A 163 67.32 -49.02 -4.93
N ASP A 164 67.83 -47.98 -4.26
CA ASP A 164 69.17 -47.99 -3.63
C ASP A 164 69.32 -49.18 -2.66
N PHE A 165 68.31 -49.40 -1.81
CA PHE A 165 68.30 -50.49 -0.84
C PHE A 165 68.23 -51.86 -1.53
N SER A 166 67.44 -52.00 -2.60
CA SER A 166 67.39 -53.23 -3.39
C SER A 166 68.74 -53.55 -4.05
N VAL A 167 69.46 -52.54 -4.56
CA VAL A 167 70.82 -52.71 -5.07
C VAL A 167 71.77 -53.15 -3.96
N LEU A 168 71.74 -52.49 -2.80
CA LEU A 168 72.56 -52.86 -1.65
C LEU A 168 72.28 -54.31 -1.20
N MET A 169 71.01 -54.71 -1.10
CA MET A 169 70.61 -56.07 -0.75
C MET A 169 71.12 -57.10 -1.76
N ARG A 170 71.10 -56.79 -3.07
CA ARG A 170 71.70 -57.67 -4.11
C ARG A 170 73.21 -57.78 -3.94
N SER A 171 73.90 -56.66 -3.73
CA SER A 171 75.36 -56.67 -3.49
C SER A 171 75.74 -57.47 -2.25
N ILE A 172 74.94 -57.41 -1.17
CA ILE A 172 75.14 -58.23 0.03
C ILE A 172 74.94 -59.71 -0.30
N ALA A 173 73.88 -60.07 -1.04
CA ALA A 173 73.63 -61.45 -1.45
C ALA A 173 74.77 -62.00 -2.34
N GLU A 174 75.28 -61.20 -3.29
CA GLU A 174 76.43 -61.57 -4.13
C GLU A 174 77.73 -61.71 -3.33
N LEU A 175 77.94 -60.86 -2.32
CA LEU A 175 79.11 -60.99 -1.43
C LEU A 175 78.99 -62.21 -0.52
N GLN A 176 77.79 -62.53 -0.02
CA GLN A 176 77.53 -63.76 0.73
C GLN A 176 77.78 -65.00 -0.14
N ASP A 177 77.30 -65.02 -1.38
CA ASP A 177 77.55 -66.09 -2.36
C ASP A 177 79.05 -66.27 -2.66
N LYS A 178 79.82 -65.18 -2.70
CA LYS A 178 81.29 -65.23 -2.87
C LYS A 178 82.06 -65.62 -1.61
N LEU A 179 81.53 -65.35 -0.41
CA LEU A 179 82.18 -65.70 0.86
C LEU A 179 81.93 -67.15 1.26
N ASP A 180 80.91 -67.81 0.70
CA ASP A 180 80.49 -69.15 1.10
C ASP A 180 80.52 -70.12 -0.11
N PRO A 181 81.65 -70.81 -0.40
CA PRO A 181 81.67 -71.81 -1.46
C PRO A 181 80.85 -73.07 -1.13
N THR A 182 80.18 -73.14 0.02
CA THR A 182 79.33 -74.28 0.40
C THR A 182 78.17 -73.88 1.32
N MET A 183 77.13 -73.23 0.79
CA MET A 183 75.77 -73.56 1.21
C MET A 183 74.73 -73.19 0.15
N SER A 184 74.48 -74.13 -0.77
CA SER A 184 73.14 -74.25 -1.34
C SER A 184 72.19 -74.60 -0.19
N VAL A 185 71.10 -73.83 -0.03
CA VAL A 185 69.74 -74.31 0.27
C VAL A 185 68.79 -73.09 0.24
N THR A 186 68.13 -72.95 -0.91
CA THR A 186 66.68 -72.75 -1.09
C THR A 186 65.92 -71.82 -0.13
N GLY A 187 65.22 -70.83 -0.70
CA GLY A 187 64.17 -70.12 0.03
C GLY A 187 63.53 -68.97 -0.73
N VAL A 188 62.98 -69.26 -1.91
CA VAL A 188 62.08 -68.38 -2.64
C VAL A 188 60.76 -68.23 -1.87
N ASN A 189 60.27 -66.99 -1.80
CA ASN A 189 58.89 -66.56 -1.51
C ASN A 189 58.32 -66.68 -0.08
N ALA A 190 58.06 -65.52 0.52
CA ALA A 190 56.73 -64.95 0.78
C ALA A 190 56.78 -64.09 2.05
N CYS A 191 57.10 -62.80 1.90
CA CYS A 191 56.63 -61.81 2.87
C CYS A 191 55.24 -61.40 2.40
N ASP A 192 54.24 -61.90 3.11
CA ASP A 192 52.85 -61.56 2.90
C ASP A 192 52.65 -60.04 2.97
N ASP A 193 52.16 -59.53 1.84
CA ASP A 193 51.53 -58.23 1.69
C ASP A 193 50.20 -58.28 2.46
N GLU A 194 50.23 -58.01 3.77
CA GLU A 194 49.03 -57.64 4.49
C GLU A 194 48.63 -56.22 4.06
N SER A 195 47.78 -56.22 3.04
CA SER A 195 46.97 -55.11 2.59
C SER A 195 46.12 -54.62 3.76
N MET A 196 46.51 -53.49 4.35
CA MET A 196 45.68 -52.79 5.32
C MET A 196 44.53 -52.12 4.56
N GLU A 197 43.46 -52.88 4.38
CA GLU A 197 42.17 -52.44 3.85
C GLU A 197 41.57 -51.38 4.79
N VAL A 198 41.74 -50.11 4.43
CA VAL A 198 40.98 -49.02 5.03
C VAL A 198 39.55 -49.14 4.49
N THR A 199 38.69 -49.75 5.30
CA THR A 199 37.24 -49.72 5.13
C THR A 199 36.75 -48.28 4.93
N PRO A 200 36.03 -47.95 3.84
CA PRO A 200 35.31 -46.70 3.77
C PRO A 200 34.07 -46.81 4.66
N ALA A 201 33.95 -45.88 5.60
CA ALA A 201 32.70 -45.67 6.33
C ALA A 201 31.57 -45.36 5.33
N PRO A 202 30.35 -45.88 5.54
CA PRO A 202 29.24 -45.59 4.65
C PRO A 202 28.86 -44.11 4.78
N VAL A 203 28.80 -43.46 3.63
CA VAL A 203 28.21 -42.14 3.45
C VAL A 203 26.72 -42.31 3.69
N ASN A 204 26.20 -41.71 4.76
CA ASN A 204 24.77 -41.48 4.90
C ASN A 204 24.38 -40.43 3.85
N ASP A 205 23.84 -40.89 2.73
CA ASP A 205 23.01 -40.07 1.84
C ASP A 205 21.72 -39.73 2.60
N GLU A 206 21.74 -38.63 3.36
CA GLU A 206 20.51 -37.94 3.73
C GLU A 206 19.94 -37.29 2.49
N LYS A 207 19.08 -38.07 1.82
CA LYS A 207 18.09 -37.60 0.87
C LYS A 207 17.19 -36.58 1.59
N MET A 208 17.57 -35.31 1.54
CA MET A 208 16.72 -34.16 1.86
C MET A 208 15.54 -34.16 0.88
N SER A 209 14.45 -34.77 1.32
CA SER A 209 13.16 -34.80 0.65
C SER A 209 12.13 -34.40 1.69
N CYS A 210 11.88 -33.10 1.80
CA CYS A 210 10.71 -32.55 2.45
C CYS A 210 10.12 -31.49 1.51
N ASP A 211 9.50 -31.97 0.43
CA ASP A 211 8.29 -31.31 -0.05
C ASP A 211 7.18 -31.74 0.91
N ASP A 212 6.66 -30.80 1.69
CA ASP A 212 5.31 -30.89 2.23
C ASP A 212 4.71 -29.47 2.33
N PRO A 213 3.41 -29.31 2.07
CA PRO A 213 2.82 -28.09 1.55
C PRO A 213 2.60 -27.02 2.62
N LEU A 214 2.79 -25.76 2.20
CA LEU A 214 2.37 -24.55 2.89
C LEU A 214 0.90 -24.66 3.32
N VAL A 215 0.70 -24.94 4.61
CA VAL A 215 -0.56 -24.64 5.30
C VAL A 215 -0.65 -23.13 5.40
N LEU A 216 -1.69 -22.59 4.77
CA LEU A 216 -2.18 -21.23 5.00
C LEU A 216 -2.72 -21.18 6.43
N GLU A 217 -1.93 -20.66 7.36
CA GLU A 217 -2.50 -20.14 8.60
C GLU A 217 -2.69 -18.63 8.44
N GLU A 218 -3.97 -18.25 8.41
CA GLU A 218 -4.44 -16.90 8.63
C GLU A 218 -4.13 -16.55 10.09
N GLU A 219 -3.09 -15.75 10.34
CA GLU A 219 -2.93 -15.11 11.64
C GLU A 219 -3.73 -13.81 11.67
N ASP A 220 -4.68 -13.81 12.60
CA ASP A 220 -5.51 -12.68 13.02
C ASP A 220 -4.67 -11.47 13.48
N ASP A 221 -4.90 -10.33 12.84
CA ASP A 221 -4.38 -9.02 13.25
C ASP A 221 -5.09 -8.54 14.54
N ALA A 222 -4.52 -8.87 15.70
CA ALA A 222 -4.85 -8.24 16.97
C ALA A 222 -3.59 -7.69 17.64
N ALA A 223 -3.16 -6.49 17.22
CA ALA A 223 -2.63 -5.40 18.04
C ALA A 223 -1.64 -4.53 17.25
N SER A 224 -2.05 -3.30 16.95
CA SER A 224 -1.17 -2.14 17.05
C SER A 224 -2.03 -0.89 17.11
N SER A 225 -2.56 -0.63 18.29
CA SER A 225 -2.85 0.74 18.72
C SER A 225 -1.49 1.43 18.84
N ASP A 226 -1.10 2.20 17.84
CA ASP A 226 -0.08 3.22 18.04
C ASP A 226 -0.48 4.50 17.32
N ASN A 227 -0.44 5.57 18.10
CA ASN A 227 -0.83 6.93 17.78
C ASN A 227 0.00 7.48 16.62
N ASP A 228 -0.63 7.80 15.50
CA ASP A 228 -0.09 8.79 14.57
C ASP A 228 -0.82 10.11 14.79
N GLU A 229 -0.21 10.93 15.65
CA GLU A 229 -0.53 12.34 15.83
C GLU A 229 -0.27 13.06 14.49
N VAL A 230 -1.35 13.37 13.78
CA VAL A 230 -1.28 14.11 12.51
C VAL A 230 -0.89 15.55 12.81
N ILE A 231 0.41 15.86 12.69
CA ILE A 231 0.90 17.25 12.71
C ILE A 231 0.49 17.91 11.38
N LEU A 232 -0.64 18.61 11.39
CA LEU A 232 -1.05 19.53 10.33
C LEU A 232 -0.19 20.80 10.40
N SER A 233 0.89 20.84 9.62
CA SER A 233 1.59 22.10 9.34
C SER A 233 0.72 22.99 8.46
N SER A 234 0.23 24.09 9.03
CA SER A 234 -0.46 25.16 8.29
C SER A 234 0.53 25.95 7.42
N PRO A 235 0.13 26.43 6.23
CA PRO A 235 0.99 27.27 5.41
C PRO A 235 1.01 28.72 5.93
N GLU A 236 2.21 29.29 6.01
CA GLU A 236 2.46 30.69 6.33
C GLU A 236 1.77 31.63 5.31
N LYS A 237 1.12 32.68 5.81
CA LYS A 237 0.67 33.82 5.00
C LYS A 237 1.81 34.84 4.86
N PRO A 238 2.05 35.40 3.66
CA PRO A 238 2.92 36.55 3.52
C PRO A 238 2.17 37.84 3.83
N SER A 239 2.80 38.72 4.61
CA SER A 239 2.53 40.16 4.68
C SER A 239 3.82 40.90 4.35
#